data_AF-A0AAD9VGA0-F1
#
_entry.id   AF-A0AAD9VGA0-F1
#
_cell.length_a   1.000
_cell.length_b   1.000
_cell.length_c   1.000
_cell.angle_alpha   90.00
_cell.angle_beta   90.00
_cell.angle_gamma   90.00
#
_symmetry.space_group_name_H-M   'P 1'
#
loop_
_entity.id
_entity.type
_entity.pdbx_description
1 polymer ?
#
loop_
_entity_poly.entity_id
_entity_poly.type
_entity_poly.pdbx_seq_one_letter_code
_entity_poly.pdbx_strand_id
1 'polypeptide(L)'
;MTLRWYESGWRPCSQTCGKGIQLRQIVCRRKISQDQYETVNDSSCDSDKPTGILQQECNKVACPAEWKALAWSECSRSCGGGEMTRTIRCMKRNSYGKLVTVLNHQCMHAPKPITMEECNTDINCPRAIMGSDGKEFIPLGCYKDSNNYRALPEFVANFRGRIDWSKMEKTVQKCAHQVVLKNSTYKVFAIQYYGECWSGNEGEKTYSEYGWSRNCWQGVGGSNTNFVYEFVDGKKNP
;
A
#
# COMPACT_ATOMS: atom_id res chain seq x y z
N MET A 1 50.79 -22.82 -8.23
CA MET A 1 49.70 -21.86 -8.48
C MET A 1 49.52 -21.01 -7.24
N THR A 2 49.55 -19.69 -7.34
CA THR A 2 49.54 -18.79 -6.18
C THR A 2 48.10 -18.34 -5.89
N LEU A 3 47.63 -18.59 -4.67
CA LEU A 3 46.32 -18.17 -4.15
C LEU A 3 46.50 -16.89 -3.32
N ARG A 4 45.67 -15.87 -3.56
CA ARG A 4 45.76 -14.58 -2.86
C ARG A 4 44.39 -13.96 -2.65
N TRP A 5 44.24 -13.23 -1.56
CA TRP A 5 43.08 -12.36 -1.34
C TRP A 5 43.06 -11.23 -2.36
N TYR A 6 41.90 -11.01 -2.95
CA TYR A 6 41.62 -9.91 -3.85
C TYR A 6 40.52 -9.02 -3.27
N GLU A 7 40.85 -7.75 -3.06
CA GLU A 7 39.89 -6.71 -2.73
C GLU A 7 39.42 -6.05 -4.03
N SER A 8 38.11 -6.09 -4.29
CA SER A 8 37.55 -5.46 -5.48
C SER A 8 37.52 -3.94 -5.34
N GLY A 9 37.46 -3.25 -6.49
CA GLY A 9 36.95 -1.88 -6.51
C GLY A 9 35.51 -1.81 -6.00
N TRP A 10 35.04 -0.60 -5.70
CA TRP A 10 33.66 -0.37 -5.34
C TRP A 10 32.73 -0.61 -6.52
N ARG A 11 31.64 -1.33 -6.27
CA ARG A 11 30.53 -1.45 -7.23
C ARG A 11 29.83 -0.09 -7.39
N PRO A 12 29.07 0.12 -8.48
CA PRO A 12 28.22 1.29 -8.60
C PRO A 12 27.34 1.51 -7.36
N CYS A 13 27.07 2.78 -7.07
CA CYS A 13 26.25 3.15 -5.93
C CYS A 13 24.83 2.56 -6.06
N SER A 14 24.22 2.17 -4.93
CA SER A 14 22.86 1.62 -4.89
C SER A 14 21.77 2.60 -5.35
N GLN A 15 22.11 3.87 -5.45
CA GLN A 15 21.27 4.93 -5.97
C GLN A 15 22.07 5.75 -6.98
N THR A 16 21.39 6.44 -7.89
CA THR A 16 22.02 7.43 -8.80
C THR A 16 21.98 8.85 -8.24
N CYS A 17 21.16 9.09 -7.22
CA CYS A 17 21.03 10.36 -6.50
C CYS A 17 20.55 10.13 -5.06
N GLY A 18 20.69 11.14 -4.20
CA GLY A 18 20.47 11.02 -2.76
C GLY A 18 21.50 10.10 -2.10
N LYS A 19 21.39 9.91 -0.78
CA LYS A 19 22.28 9.02 -0.02
C LYS A 19 22.14 7.57 -0.48
N GLY A 20 23.24 6.96 -0.94
CA GLY A 20 23.30 5.57 -1.35
C GLY A 20 24.44 4.81 -0.67
N ILE A 21 24.56 3.53 -1.00
CA ILE A 21 25.58 2.62 -0.47
C ILE A 21 26.28 1.92 -1.63
N GLN A 22 27.61 1.86 -1.60
CA GLN A 22 28.40 1.05 -2.52
C GLN A 22 29.06 -0.09 -1.75
N LEU A 23 29.19 -1.22 -2.43
CA LEU A 23 29.71 -2.46 -1.87
C LEU A 23 30.97 -2.87 -2.61
N ARG A 24 31.91 -3.46 -1.89
CA ARG A 24 33.06 -4.18 -2.47
C ARG A 24 33.22 -5.51 -1.76
N GLN A 25 34.02 -6.39 -2.33
CA GLN A 25 34.20 -7.73 -1.79
C GLN A 25 35.67 -8.08 -1.67
N ILE A 26 35.97 -8.92 -0.70
CA ILE A 26 37.27 -9.55 -0.51
C ILE A 26 37.05 -11.04 -0.72
N VAL A 27 37.68 -11.56 -1.77
CA VAL A 27 37.53 -12.96 -2.22
C VAL A 27 38.88 -13.60 -2.44
N CYS A 28 39.00 -14.90 -2.15
CA CYS A 28 40.20 -15.66 -2.48
C CYS A 28 40.23 -15.94 -4.00
N ARG A 29 41.34 -15.62 -4.67
CA ARG A 29 41.51 -15.86 -6.11
C ARG A 29 42.72 -16.72 -6.43
N ARG A 30 42.55 -17.60 -7.42
CA ARG A 30 43.60 -18.40 -8.06
C ARG A 30 43.94 -17.82 -9.43
N LYS A 31 45.24 -17.63 -9.71
CA LYS A 31 45.70 -17.26 -11.06
C LYS A 31 45.72 -18.49 -11.97
N ILE A 32 44.96 -18.45 -13.07
CA ILE A 32 44.87 -19.51 -14.08
C ILE A 32 45.87 -19.26 -15.22
N SER A 33 45.92 -18.02 -15.73
CA SER A 33 46.83 -17.60 -16.81
C SER A 33 47.30 -16.17 -16.57
N GLN A 34 48.00 -15.55 -17.54
CA GLN A 34 48.66 -14.25 -17.35
C GLN A 34 47.71 -13.15 -16.84
N ASP A 35 46.42 -13.19 -17.22
CA ASP A 35 45.36 -12.26 -16.79
C ASP A 35 44.02 -12.91 -16.40
N GLN A 36 43.95 -14.25 -16.33
CA GLN A 36 42.74 -14.94 -15.87
C GLN A 36 42.85 -15.37 -14.41
N TYR A 37 41.81 -15.04 -13.65
CA TYR A 37 41.68 -15.35 -12.24
C TYR A 37 40.34 -16.01 -11.98
N GLU A 38 40.34 -16.99 -11.10
CA GLU A 38 39.15 -17.68 -10.63
C GLU A 38 38.95 -17.41 -9.15
N THR A 39 37.72 -17.08 -8.75
CA THR A 39 37.35 -16.98 -7.34
C THR A 39 37.15 -18.37 -6.77
N VAL A 40 37.85 -18.68 -5.68
CA VAL A 40 37.78 -19.96 -4.97
C VAL A 40 37.26 -19.76 -3.55
N ASN A 41 37.10 -20.84 -2.80
CA ASN A 41 36.67 -20.78 -1.40
C ASN A 41 37.70 -20.01 -0.54
N ASP A 42 37.21 -19.24 0.42
CA ASP A 42 38.00 -18.46 1.36
C ASP A 42 39.06 -19.31 2.11
N SER A 43 38.73 -20.57 2.43
CA SER A 43 39.64 -21.54 3.07
C SER A 43 40.88 -21.92 2.24
N SER A 44 40.88 -21.60 0.94
CA SER A 44 42.02 -21.88 0.06
C SER A 44 43.12 -20.83 0.15
N CYS A 45 42.87 -19.67 0.79
CA CYS A 45 43.90 -18.67 1.04
C CYS A 45 44.46 -18.87 2.45
N ASP A 46 45.76 -19.20 2.55
CA ASP A 46 46.42 -19.54 3.82
C ASP A 46 46.59 -18.35 4.80
N SER A 47 46.55 -17.13 4.29
CA SER A 47 46.64 -15.91 5.11
C SER A 47 45.27 -15.49 5.63
N ASP A 48 45.22 -14.78 6.76
CA ASP A 48 43.97 -14.23 7.29
C ASP A 48 43.23 -13.36 6.27
N LYS A 49 41.89 -13.48 6.26
CA LYS A 49 41.04 -12.65 5.41
C LYS A 49 41.12 -11.19 5.85
N PRO A 50 41.49 -10.25 4.96
CA PRO A 50 41.55 -8.85 5.33
C PRO A 50 40.18 -8.32 5.81
N THR A 51 40.18 -7.53 6.88
CA THR A 51 39.00 -6.93 7.50
C THR A 51 38.65 -5.56 6.91
N GLY A 52 38.93 -5.37 5.61
CA GLY A 52 38.68 -4.11 4.92
C GLY A 52 37.21 -3.71 4.94
N ILE A 53 36.95 -2.40 4.82
CA ILE A 53 35.58 -1.86 4.78
C ILE A 53 34.87 -2.42 3.54
N LEU A 54 33.82 -3.24 3.71
CA LEU A 54 33.08 -3.86 2.60
C LEU A 54 31.93 -2.98 2.09
N GLN A 55 31.57 -1.95 2.84
CA GLN A 55 30.44 -1.07 2.56
C GLN A 55 30.80 0.39 2.89
N GLN A 56 30.49 1.32 2.00
CA GLN A 56 30.58 2.75 2.31
C GLN A 56 29.44 3.55 1.69
N GLU A 57 29.21 4.75 2.23
CA GLU A 57 28.27 5.70 1.65
C GLU A 57 28.76 6.21 0.30
N CYS A 58 27.81 6.45 -0.60
CA CYS A 58 28.05 7.08 -1.89
C CYS A 58 26.94 8.07 -2.21
N ASN A 59 27.21 8.96 -3.16
CA ASN A 59 26.38 10.09 -3.58
C ASN A 59 26.12 11.14 -2.48
N LYS A 60 26.50 12.39 -2.78
CA LYS A 60 26.16 13.57 -1.96
C LYS A 60 25.29 14.58 -2.72
N VAL A 61 24.66 14.13 -3.81
CA VAL A 61 23.84 14.95 -4.71
C VAL A 61 22.37 14.69 -4.41
N ALA A 62 21.55 15.74 -4.35
CA ALA A 62 20.10 15.59 -4.18
C ALA A 62 19.45 15.01 -5.45
N CYS A 63 18.37 14.26 -5.28
CA CYS A 63 17.56 13.82 -6.41
C CYS A 63 16.80 14.98 -7.06
N PRO A 64 16.44 14.85 -8.35
CA PRO A 64 15.49 15.75 -9.01
C PRO A 64 14.18 15.86 -8.21
N ALA A 65 13.53 17.01 -8.29
CA ALA A 65 12.25 17.22 -7.65
C ALA A 65 11.12 16.64 -8.50
N GLU A 66 10.15 16.00 -7.84
CA GLU A 66 9.01 15.35 -8.47
C GLU A 66 7.71 15.74 -7.75
N TRP A 67 6.62 15.78 -8.50
CA TRP A 67 5.29 15.89 -7.91
C TRP A 67 4.93 14.59 -7.20
N LYS A 68 4.63 14.69 -5.90
CA LYS A 68 4.09 13.58 -5.11
C LYS A 68 2.62 13.84 -4.80
N ALA A 69 1.79 12.92 -5.23
CA ALA A 69 0.38 12.88 -4.88
C ALA A 69 0.21 12.49 -3.42
N LEU A 70 -0.62 13.24 -2.70
CA LEU A 70 -1.06 12.89 -1.35
C LEU A 70 -2.24 11.92 -1.40
N ALA A 71 -2.79 11.60 -0.23
CA ALA A 71 -3.96 10.76 -0.12
C ALA A 71 -5.16 11.37 -0.87
N TRP A 72 -5.99 10.49 -1.44
CA TRP A 72 -7.29 10.86 -1.98
C TRP A 72 -8.24 11.30 -0.86
N SER A 73 -9.11 12.26 -1.18
CA SER A 73 -10.26 12.59 -0.35
C SER A 73 -11.24 11.42 -0.30
N GLU A 74 -12.21 11.52 0.60
CA GLU A 74 -13.43 10.72 0.48
C GLU A 74 -14.15 11.05 -0.84
N CYS A 75 -14.95 10.09 -1.31
CA CYS A 75 -15.77 10.28 -2.49
C CYS A 75 -16.87 11.30 -2.19
N SER A 76 -17.14 12.24 -3.10
CA SER A 76 -18.20 13.24 -2.92
C SER A 76 -19.61 12.64 -2.81
N ARG A 77 -19.79 11.41 -3.28
CA ARG A 77 -21.04 10.65 -3.22
C ARG A 77 -20.77 9.20 -2.83
N SER A 78 -21.59 8.66 -1.95
CA SER A 78 -21.57 7.25 -1.53
C SER A 78 -21.97 6.27 -2.64
N CYS A 79 -22.75 6.73 -3.62
CA CYS A 79 -23.29 5.92 -4.70
C CYS A 79 -23.61 6.77 -5.94
N GLY A 80 -23.88 6.12 -7.06
CA GLY A 80 -24.38 6.74 -8.29
C GLY A 80 -23.34 7.63 -8.98
N GLY A 81 -22.06 7.37 -8.74
CA GLY A 81 -20.93 8.16 -9.22
C GLY A 81 -20.69 9.43 -8.41
N GLY A 82 -19.47 9.60 -7.92
CA GLY A 82 -18.96 10.82 -7.31
C GLY A 82 -17.52 11.09 -7.76
N GLU A 83 -16.91 12.09 -7.15
CA GLU A 83 -15.53 12.50 -7.43
C GLU A 83 -14.73 12.50 -6.13
N MET A 84 -13.51 11.97 -6.20
CA MET A 84 -12.51 12.15 -5.17
C MET A 84 -11.39 13.04 -5.71
N THR A 85 -10.81 13.85 -4.83
CA THR A 85 -9.75 14.78 -5.17
C THR A 85 -8.51 14.55 -4.32
N ARG A 86 -7.34 14.96 -4.80
CA ARG A 86 -6.11 14.95 -3.99
C ARG A 86 -5.23 16.12 -4.33
N THR A 87 -4.45 16.53 -3.34
CA THR A 87 -3.43 17.56 -3.53
C THR A 87 -2.09 16.93 -3.91
N ILE A 88 -1.28 17.68 -4.65
CA ILE A 88 0.10 17.31 -5.00
C ILE A 88 1.07 18.28 -4.33
N ARG A 89 2.23 17.78 -3.94
CA ARG A 89 3.34 18.60 -3.42
C ARG A 89 4.60 18.33 -4.22
N CYS A 90 5.39 19.36 -4.49
CA CYS A 90 6.70 19.20 -5.09
C CYS A 90 7.67 18.73 -4.01
N MET A 91 8.28 17.56 -4.20
CA MET A 91 9.18 16.95 -3.20
C MET A 91 10.45 16.43 -3.85
N LYS A 92 11.56 16.42 -3.11
CA LYS A 92 12.82 15.78 -3.55
C LYS A 92 13.53 15.06 -2.42
N ARG A 93 14.32 14.05 -2.75
CA ARG A 93 15.23 13.42 -1.80
C ARG A 93 16.51 14.25 -1.72
N ASN A 94 16.82 14.80 -0.55
CA ASN A 94 18.05 15.57 -0.37
C ASN A 94 19.30 14.67 -0.35
N SER A 95 20.49 15.28 -0.26
CA SER A 95 21.77 14.57 -0.21
C SER A 95 21.91 13.61 0.97
N TYR A 96 21.18 13.83 2.06
CA TYR A 96 21.13 12.94 3.23
C TYR A 96 20.14 11.77 3.07
N GLY A 97 19.43 11.69 1.95
CA GLY A 97 18.43 10.67 1.71
C GLY A 97 17.04 11.00 2.29
N LYS A 98 16.82 12.19 2.86
CA LYS A 98 15.52 12.59 3.41
C LYS A 98 14.62 13.18 2.32
N LEU A 99 13.36 12.74 2.28
CA LEU A 99 12.34 13.35 1.42
C LEU A 99 11.89 14.69 2.02
N VAL A 100 11.98 15.76 1.24
CA VAL A 100 11.62 17.12 1.67
C VAL A 100 10.69 17.78 0.66
N THR A 101 9.72 18.54 1.16
CA THR A 101 8.88 19.41 0.32
C THR A 101 9.69 20.62 -0.12
N VAL A 102 9.58 20.99 -1.39
CA VAL A 102 10.27 22.14 -2.00
C VAL A 102 9.28 23.02 -2.75
N LEU A 103 9.76 24.15 -3.27
CA LEU A 103 8.93 25.09 -4.02
C LEU A 103 8.43 24.48 -5.34
N ASN A 104 7.17 24.78 -5.69
CA ASN A 104 6.48 24.23 -6.85
C ASN A 104 7.23 24.39 -8.18
N HIS A 105 7.96 25.48 -8.37
CA HIS A 105 8.72 25.71 -9.61
C HIS A 105 9.83 24.66 -9.82
N GLN A 106 10.34 24.01 -8.78
CA GLN A 106 11.35 22.95 -8.92
C GLN A 106 10.81 21.70 -9.63
N CYS A 107 9.48 21.53 -9.68
CA CYS A 107 8.80 20.44 -10.37
C CYS A 107 8.14 20.89 -11.68
N MET A 108 8.48 22.07 -12.22
CA MET A 108 7.79 22.61 -13.40
C MET A 108 7.88 21.72 -14.65
N HIS A 109 8.96 20.94 -14.78
CA HIS A 109 9.16 19.99 -15.86
C HIS A 109 8.84 18.54 -15.47
N ALA A 110 8.47 18.31 -14.21
CA ALA A 110 8.08 16.98 -13.75
C ALA A 110 6.63 16.69 -14.16
N PRO A 111 6.31 15.45 -14.59
CA PRO A 111 4.93 15.04 -14.85
C PRO A 111 4.04 15.27 -13.63
N LYS A 112 2.86 15.87 -13.84
CA LYS A 112 1.86 16.05 -12.78
C LYS A 112 0.96 14.82 -12.67
N PRO A 113 0.83 14.20 -11.49
CA PRO A 113 -0.18 13.18 -11.24
C PRO A 113 -1.60 13.74 -11.42
N ILE A 114 -2.56 12.86 -11.73
CA ILE A 114 -3.99 13.21 -11.70
C ILE A 114 -4.39 13.68 -10.29
N THR A 115 -5.30 14.65 -10.19
CA THR A 115 -5.76 15.25 -8.92
C THR A 115 -7.24 15.05 -8.66
N MET A 116 -7.95 14.43 -9.60
CA MET A 116 -9.39 14.16 -9.55
C MET A 116 -9.66 12.83 -10.23
N GLU A 117 -10.61 12.07 -9.70
CA GLU A 117 -11.02 10.79 -10.25
C GLU A 117 -12.45 10.44 -9.85
N GLU A 118 -13.15 9.71 -10.72
CA GLU A 118 -14.46 9.16 -10.42
C GLU A 118 -14.38 8.02 -9.40
N CYS A 119 -15.38 7.94 -8.54
CA CYS A 119 -15.53 6.89 -7.52
C CYS A 119 -16.99 6.48 -7.38
N ASN A 120 -17.23 5.29 -6.83
CA ASN A 120 -18.56 4.78 -6.53
C ASN A 120 -19.52 4.75 -7.75
N THR A 121 -18.97 4.52 -8.96
CA THR A 121 -19.73 4.47 -10.22
C THR A 121 -20.40 3.12 -10.47
N ASP A 122 -19.90 2.05 -9.86
CA ASP A 122 -20.45 0.69 -9.92
C ASP A 122 -21.50 0.42 -8.82
N ILE A 123 -21.82 1.44 -8.03
CA ILE A 123 -22.76 1.37 -6.93
C ILE A 123 -24.01 2.14 -7.34
N ASN A 124 -25.10 1.43 -7.58
CA ASN A 124 -26.40 2.07 -7.74
C ASN A 124 -26.82 2.67 -6.39
N CYS A 125 -27.53 3.80 -6.40
CA CYS A 125 -28.10 4.36 -5.17
C CYS A 125 -29.46 3.71 -4.84
N PRO A 126 -29.56 2.75 -3.91
CA PRO A 126 -30.81 2.48 -3.21
C PRO A 126 -31.02 3.55 -2.13
N ARG A 127 -32.26 3.68 -1.66
CA ARG A 127 -32.72 4.64 -0.63
C ARG A 127 -32.25 4.29 0.79
N ALA A 128 -31.07 3.67 0.94
CA ALA A 128 -30.60 2.76 2.01
C ALA A 128 -30.87 1.27 1.68
N ILE A 129 -29.88 0.41 1.96
CA ILE A 129 -30.06 -1.05 1.85
C ILE A 129 -30.62 -1.53 3.19
N MET A 130 -31.79 -2.15 3.14
CA MET A 130 -32.38 -2.78 4.32
C MET A 130 -31.64 -4.09 4.59
N GLY A 131 -30.95 -4.17 5.72
CA GLY A 131 -30.47 -5.43 6.27
C GLY A 131 -31.64 -6.36 6.58
N SER A 132 -31.38 -7.67 6.61
CA SER A 132 -32.39 -8.68 6.97
C SER A 132 -32.92 -8.54 8.41
N ASP A 133 -32.19 -7.81 9.24
CA ASP A 133 -32.51 -7.45 10.63
C ASP A 133 -33.22 -6.09 10.76
N GLY A 134 -33.51 -5.41 9.66
CA GLY A 134 -34.14 -4.09 9.65
C GLY A 134 -33.18 -2.93 9.94
N LYS A 135 -31.87 -3.17 10.07
CA LYS A 135 -30.88 -2.08 10.11
C LYS A 135 -30.56 -1.61 8.70
N GLU A 136 -30.64 -0.31 8.50
CA GLU A 136 -30.25 0.35 7.26
C GLU A 136 -28.74 0.60 7.23
N PHE A 137 -28.15 0.52 6.05
CA PHE A 137 -26.76 0.90 5.84
C PHE A 137 -26.54 1.56 4.48
N ILE A 138 -25.51 2.40 4.40
CA ILE A 138 -25.09 3.12 3.20
C ILE A 138 -23.65 2.78 2.83
N PRO A 139 -23.32 2.72 1.53
CA PRO A 139 -21.94 2.53 1.08
C PRO A 139 -21.09 3.76 1.42
N LEU A 140 -19.86 3.56 1.90
CA LEU A 140 -18.88 4.64 2.03
C LEU A 140 -17.91 4.61 0.85
N GLY A 141 -17.46 3.42 0.46
CA GLY A 141 -16.61 3.25 -0.72
C GLY A 141 -15.52 2.19 -0.55
N CYS A 142 -14.51 2.29 -1.40
CA CYS A 142 -13.44 1.31 -1.54
C CYS A 142 -12.11 1.81 -0.96
N TYR A 143 -11.58 1.09 0.03
CA TYR A 143 -10.40 1.51 0.79
C TYR A 143 -9.37 0.39 0.91
N LYS A 144 -8.09 0.73 0.84
CA LYS A 144 -7.01 -0.23 1.03
C LYS A 144 -7.02 -0.76 2.47
N ASP A 145 -6.45 -1.94 2.65
CA ASP A 145 -6.24 -2.52 3.98
C ASP A 145 -4.81 -3.04 4.13
N SER A 146 -4.42 -3.32 5.38
CA SER A 146 -3.10 -3.84 5.74
C SER A 146 -3.23 -5.09 6.58
N ASN A 147 -2.56 -6.17 6.16
CA ASN A 147 -2.60 -7.44 6.91
C ASN A 147 -1.87 -7.38 8.26
N ASN A 148 -0.96 -6.41 8.45
CA ASN A 148 -0.25 -6.24 9.72
C ASN A 148 -1.06 -5.44 10.74
N TYR A 149 -1.76 -4.41 10.25
CA TYR A 149 -2.54 -3.48 11.08
C TYR A 149 -3.85 -3.19 10.34
N ARG A 150 -4.86 -4.04 10.50
CA ARG A 150 -6.10 -3.90 9.74
C ARG A 150 -6.85 -2.63 10.12
N ALA A 151 -7.38 -1.93 9.12
CA ALA A 151 -8.25 -0.78 9.33
C ALA A 151 -9.51 -1.18 10.12
N LEU A 152 -10.00 -2.40 9.88
CA LEU A 152 -11.10 -3.04 10.60
C LEU A 152 -10.59 -4.38 11.17
N PRO A 153 -10.19 -4.44 12.45
CA PRO A 153 -9.46 -5.59 12.99
C PRO A 153 -10.34 -6.80 13.31
N GLU A 154 -11.66 -6.64 13.39
CA GLU A 154 -12.57 -7.69 13.84
C GLU A 154 -13.06 -8.53 12.67
N PHE A 155 -12.55 -9.76 12.57
CA PHE A 155 -13.11 -10.76 11.67
C PHE A 155 -14.47 -11.22 12.20
N VAL A 156 -15.50 -11.11 11.37
CA VAL A 156 -16.89 -11.41 11.74
C VAL A 156 -17.34 -12.73 11.14
N ALA A 157 -17.13 -12.93 9.83
CA ALA A 157 -17.57 -14.14 9.12
C ALA A 157 -16.84 -14.35 7.79
N ASN A 158 -16.88 -15.57 7.27
CA ASN A 158 -16.39 -15.91 5.92
C ASN A 158 -17.51 -16.46 5.05
N PHE A 159 -17.80 -15.78 3.94
CA PHE A 159 -18.81 -16.18 2.96
C PHE A 159 -18.24 -16.62 1.62
N ARG A 160 -16.91 -16.66 1.46
CA ARG A 160 -16.24 -16.89 0.17
C ARG A 160 -16.66 -18.19 -0.53
N GLY A 161 -16.96 -19.24 0.23
CA GLY A 161 -17.44 -20.52 -0.32
C GLY A 161 -18.91 -20.54 -0.74
N ARG A 162 -19.68 -19.46 -0.54
CA ARG A 162 -21.14 -19.39 -0.76
C ARG A 162 -21.57 -18.08 -1.41
N ILE A 163 -20.71 -17.50 -2.25
CA ILE A 163 -20.99 -16.25 -2.96
C ILE A 163 -21.94 -16.50 -4.13
N ASP A 164 -23.01 -15.69 -4.21
CA ASP A 164 -23.84 -15.57 -5.41
C ASP A 164 -23.29 -14.42 -6.26
N TRP A 165 -22.39 -14.72 -7.20
CA TRP A 165 -21.70 -13.73 -8.02
C TRP A 165 -22.64 -12.88 -8.90
N SER A 166 -23.86 -13.37 -9.15
CA SER A 166 -24.87 -12.59 -9.87
C SER A 166 -25.58 -11.56 -8.99
N LYS A 167 -25.47 -11.70 -7.65
CA LYS A 167 -26.19 -10.93 -6.65
C LYS A 167 -25.31 -10.68 -5.41
N MET A 168 -24.22 -9.93 -5.60
CA MET A 168 -23.27 -9.59 -4.54
C MET A 168 -23.90 -8.90 -3.33
N GLU A 169 -24.99 -8.16 -3.54
CA GLU A 169 -25.81 -7.57 -2.48
C GLU A 169 -26.19 -8.58 -1.38
N LYS A 170 -26.45 -9.84 -1.73
CA LYS A 170 -26.74 -10.88 -0.73
C LYS A 170 -25.59 -11.13 0.23
N THR A 171 -24.34 -11.06 -0.26
CA THR A 171 -23.15 -11.21 0.59
C THR A 171 -23.02 -10.00 1.52
N VAL A 172 -23.29 -8.80 1.01
CA VAL A 172 -23.27 -7.56 1.78
C VAL A 172 -24.31 -7.61 2.92
N GLN A 173 -25.56 -7.95 2.61
CA GLN A 173 -26.64 -8.08 3.59
C GLN A 173 -26.32 -9.14 4.67
N LYS A 174 -25.77 -10.29 4.29
CA LYS A 174 -25.33 -11.32 5.25
C LYS A 174 -24.23 -10.82 6.18
N CYS A 175 -23.27 -10.07 5.64
CA CYS A 175 -22.21 -9.47 6.46
C CYS A 175 -22.78 -8.46 7.46
N ALA A 176 -23.60 -7.51 6.99
CA ALA A 176 -24.29 -6.55 7.84
C ALA A 176 -25.00 -7.24 9.02
N HIS A 177 -25.79 -8.27 8.71
CA HIS A 177 -26.52 -9.05 9.72
C HIS A 177 -25.59 -9.72 10.75
N GLN A 178 -24.50 -10.38 10.31
CA GLN A 178 -23.56 -11.01 11.23
C GLN A 178 -22.82 -10.01 12.11
N VAL A 179 -22.53 -8.81 11.60
CA VAL A 179 -21.89 -7.73 12.37
C VAL A 179 -22.82 -7.27 13.49
N VAL A 180 -24.10 -7.03 13.18
CA VAL A 180 -25.11 -6.63 14.18
C VAL A 180 -25.29 -7.70 15.25
N LEU A 181 -25.32 -8.99 14.87
CA LEU A 181 -25.40 -10.10 15.83
C LEU A 181 -24.14 -10.22 16.70
N LYS A 182 -22.95 -9.99 16.13
CA LYS A 182 -21.67 -10.05 16.87
C LYS A 182 -21.57 -8.89 17.86
N ASN A 183 -21.84 -7.67 17.42
CA ASN A 183 -21.86 -6.49 18.26
C ASN A 183 -22.64 -5.35 17.59
N SER A 184 -23.78 -5.01 18.16
CA SER A 184 -24.68 -3.98 17.64
C SER A 184 -24.14 -2.55 17.74
N THR A 185 -23.02 -2.31 18.45
CA THR A 185 -22.39 -0.99 18.60
C THR A 185 -21.40 -0.65 17.49
N TYR A 186 -21.02 -1.62 16.65
CA TYR A 186 -20.19 -1.33 15.49
C TYR A 186 -20.93 -0.41 14.53
N LYS A 187 -20.28 0.70 14.14
CA LYS A 187 -20.87 1.71 13.25
C LYS A 187 -20.65 1.41 11.78
N VAL A 188 -19.59 0.67 11.46
CA VAL A 188 -19.24 0.31 10.09
C VAL A 188 -18.97 -1.19 9.97
N PHE A 189 -19.08 -1.69 8.76
CA PHE A 189 -18.61 -3.01 8.38
C PHE A 189 -17.98 -2.96 7.00
N ALA A 190 -17.22 -3.99 6.66
CA ALA A 190 -16.63 -4.11 5.35
C ALA A 190 -16.62 -5.55 4.85
N ILE A 191 -16.59 -5.66 3.53
CA ILE A 191 -16.33 -6.92 2.85
C ILE A 191 -14.97 -6.81 2.15
N GLN A 192 -14.07 -7.70 2.51
CA GLN A 192 -12.78 -7.93 1.87
C GLN A 192 -12.81 -9.23 1.09
N TYR A 193 -11.95 -9.34 0.08
CA TYR A 193 -11.74 -10.55 -0.70
C TYR A 193 -13.04 -11.26 -1.12
N TYR A 194 -13.98 -10.45 -1.59
CA TYR A 194 -15.32 -10.77 -2.10
C TYR A 194 -16.31 -11.38 -1.11
N GLY A 195 -15.92 -11.72 0.11
CA GLY A 195 -16.82 -12.37 1.07
C GLY A 195 -16.31 -12.52 2.51
N GLU A 196 -15.14 -11.96 2.85
CA GLU A 196 -14.66 -11.90 4.22
C GLU A 196 -15.25 -10.66 4.89
N CYS A 197 -16.02 -10.89 5.95
CA CYS A 197 -16.76 -9.86 6.66
C CYS A 197 -15.92 -9.34 7.84
N TRP A 198 -15.69 -8.04 7.86
CA TRP A 198 -14.85 -7.34 8.84
C TRP A 198 -15.60 -6.19 9.48
N SER A 199 -15.24 -5.85 10.72
CA SER A 199 -15.73 -4.69 11.45
C SER A 199 -14.71 -4.28 12.52
N GLY A 200 -15.10 -3.48 13.50
CA GLY A 200 -14.20 -3.07 14.58
C GLY A 200 -14.74 -1.91 15.40
N ASN A 201 -14.22 -1.78 16.63
CA ASN A 201 -14.44 -0.58 17.43
C ASN A 201 -13.77 0.61 16.76
N GLU A 202 -14.44 1.77 16.80
CA GLU A 202 -13.98 3.00 16.13
C GLU A 202 -13.73 2.86 14.63
N GLY A 203 -14.33 1.85 13.98
CA GLY A 203 -14.15 1.58 12.57
C GLY A 203 -14.49 2.78 11.68
N GLU A 204 -15.42 3.65 12.11
CA GLU A 204 -15.77 4.90 11.42
C GLU A 204 -14.61 5.91 11.34
N LYS A 205 -13.57 5.73 12.16
CA LYS A 205 -12.37 6.59 12.16
C LYS A 205 -11.19 5.95 11.42
N THR A 206 -11.14 4.62 11.33
CA THR A 206 -9.97 3.89 10.86
C THR A 206 -10.14 3.30 9.46
N TYR A 207 -11.39 3.12 8.98
CA TYR A 207 -11.66 2.41 7.73
C TYR A 207 -10.93 2.98 6.49
N SER A 208 -10.62 4.28 6.50
CA SER A 208 -10.00 5.01 5.39
C SER A 208 -8.51 5.30 5.58
N GLU A 209 -7.87 4.80 6.65
CA GLU A 209 -6.48 5.11 7.03
C GLU A 209 -5.45 4.83 5.91
N TYR A 210 -5.65 3.74 5.16
CA TYR A 210 -4.76 3.35 4.06
C TYR A 210 -5.11 3.99 2.71
N GLY A 211 -6.13 4.84 2.70
CA GLY A 211 -6.60 5.57 1.55
C GLY A 211 -7.40 4.72 0.56
N TRP A 212 -7.89 5.40 -0.46
CA TRP A 212 -8.80 4.82 -1.46
C TRP A 212 -8.15 3.75 -2.35
N SER A 213 -8.98 2.82 -2.85
CA SER A 213 -8.60 1.73 -3.76
C SER A 213 -9.56 1.62 -4.95
N ARG A 214 -9.05 1.13 -6.08
CA ARG A 214 -9.87 0.68 -7.24
C ARG A 214 -10.29 -0.77 -7.14
N ASN A 215 -9.76 -1.51 -6.18
CA ASN A 215 -9.88 -2.96 -6.12
C ASN A 215 -11.17 -3.40 -5.41
N CYS A 216 -12.30 -2.80 -5.77
CA CYS A 216 -13.62 -3.23 -5.36
C CYS A 216 -14.49 -3.50 -6.58
N TRP A 217 -15.52 -4.29 -6.38
CA TRP A 217 -16.46 -4.65 -7.43
C TRP A 217 -17.81 -4.94 -6.81
N GLN A 218 -18.85 -4.23 -7.26
CA GLN A 218 -20.23 -4.44 -6.83
C GLN A 218 -20.41 -4.43 -5.30
N GLY A 219 -19.78 -3.47 -4.62
CA GLY A 219 -19.95 -3.30 -3.18
C GLY A 219 -19.16 -4.28 -2.32
N VAL A 220 -18.20 -5.02 -2.89
CA VAL A 220 -17.25 -5.84 -2.13
C VAL A 220 -15.81 -5.52 -2.51
N GLY A 221 -14.91 -5.63 -1.54
CA GLY A 221 -13.48 -5.43 -1.77
C GLY A 221 -12.79 -6.68 -2.28
N GLY A 222 -11.72 -6.49 -3.06
CA GLY A 222 -10.79 -7.54 -3.48
C GLY A 222 -9.76 -7.87 -2.40
N SER A 223 -8.64 -8.48 -2.81
CA SER A 223 -7.53 -8.77 -1.90
C SER A 223 -6.93 -7.48 -1.31
N ASN A 224 -6.70 -7.44 0.01
CA ASN A 224 -6.19 -6.28 0.77
C ASN A 224 -6.96 -4.97 0.51
N THR A 225 -8.26 -5.07 0.29
CA THR A 225 -9.12 -3.91 0.05
C THR A 225 -10.49 -4.19 0.66
N ASN A 226 -11.00 -3.20 1.39
CA ASN A 226 -12.28 -3.20 2.05
C ASN A 226 -13.26 -2.37 1.24
N PHE A 227 -14.40 -2.95 0.86
CA PHE A 227 -15.55 -2.14 0.54
C PHE A 227 -16.34 -1.90 1.83
N VAL A 228 -16.49 -0.64 2.23
CA VAL A 228 -16.96 -0.24 3.56
C VAL A 228 -18.37 0.32 3.48
N TYR A 229 -19.18 -0.02 4.47
CA TYR A 229 -20.54 0.44 4.69
C TYR A 229 -20.68 1.03 6.10
N GLU A 230 -21.52 2.04 6.24
CA GLU A 230 -21.93 2.62 7.53
C GLU A 230 -23.36 2.24 7.84
N PHE A 231 -23.62 1.80 9.07
CA PHE A 231 -25.00 1.64 9.56
C PHE A 231 -25.61 3.01 9.82
N VAL A 232 -26.79 3.26 9.28
CA VAL A 232 -27.52 4.50 9.54
C VAL A 232 -28.50 4.29 10.68
N ASP A 233 -28.47 5.19 11.66
CA ASP A 233 -29.59 5.33 12.58
C ASP A 233 -30.74 5.97 11.80
N GLY A 234 -31.98 5.48 11.98
CA GLY A 234 -33.20 5.91 11.26
C GLY A 234 -33.63 7.38 11.45
N LYS A 235 -32.68 8.29 11.66
CA LYS A 235 -32.83 9.74 11.81
C LYS A 235 -31.89 10.55 10.93
N LYS A 236 -31.45 10.03 9.78
CA LYS A 236 -30.82 10.86 8.74
C LYS A 236 -31.35 10.50 7.35
N ASN A 237 -32.55 10.99 7.05
CA ASN A 237 -32.79 11.51 5.71
C ASN A 237 -32.23 12.94 5.68
N PRO A 238 -31.64 13.40 4.56
CA PRO A 238 -31.11 14.75 4.41
C PRO A 238 -32.18 15.84 4.66
#